data_AF-A0A0U5IN42-F1
#
_entry.id   AF-A0A0U5IN42-F1
#
_cell.length_a   1.000
_cell.length_b   1.000
_cell.length_c   1.000
_cell.angle_alpha   90.00
_cell.angle_beta   90.00
_cell.angle_gamma   90.00
#
_symmetry.space_group_name_H-M   'P 1'
#
loop_
_entity.id
_entity.type
_entity.pdbx_description
1 polymer ?
#
loop_
_entity_poly.entity_id
_entity_poly.type
_entity_poly.pdbx_seq_one_letter_code
_entity_poly.pdbx_strand_id
1 'polypeptide(L)'
;MHYRVFYFFERAGDSVSSASALEVSSREIREQLLPRLQHEDDYLGIIDRAENTLQILREPGSIRYWVELPLDAAKASYGRHMNFEEVDQLIRELPSVFDRDAIPGLEYRPW
;
A
#
# COMPACT_ATOMS: atom_id res chain seq x y z
N MET A 1 -3.13 -12.78 -9.55
CA MET A 1 -1.71 -12.40 -9.49
C MET A 1 -1.29 -12.39 -8.04
N HIS A 2 -0.07 -12.82 -7.72
CA HIS A 2 0.45 -12.83 -6.35
C HIS A 2 1.47 -11.70 -6.17
N TYR A 3 1.46 -11.13 -4.98
CA TYR A 3 2.34 -10.06 -4.49
C TYR A 3 2.89 -10.49 -3.15
N ARG A 4 4.00 -9.90 -2.72
CA ARG A 4 4.46 -10.06 -1.34
C ARG A 4 3.95 -8.91 -0.51
N VAL A 5 3.46 -9.18 0.69
CA VAL A 5 2.91 -8.15 1.58
C VAL A 5 3.59 -8.14 2.93
N PHE A 6 3.68 -6.94 3.49
CA PHE A 6 4.11 -6.68 4.85
C PHE A 6 3.19 -5.62 5.44
N TYR A 7 2.99 -5.63 6.75
CA TYR A 7 2.01 -4.74 7.37
C TYR A 7 2.26 -4.60 8.86
N PHE A 8 1.66 -3.57 9.43
CA PHE A 8 1.46 -3.42 10.86
C PHE A 8 0.01 -2.99 11.08
N PHE A 9 -0.69 -3.74 11.92
CA PHE A 9 -2.06 -3.44 12.35
C PHE A 9 -2.07 -3.29 13.86
N GLU A 10 -2.07 -2.05 14.33
CA GLU A 10 -1.91 -1.66 15.74
C GLU A 10 -2.95 -2.34 16.62
N ARG A 11 -4.23 -2.21 16.24
CA ARG A 11 -5.36 -2.75 17.03
C ARG A 11 -5.32 -4.26 17.22
N ALA A 12 -4.77 -4.97 16.24
CA ALA A 12 -4.66 -6.43 16.27
C ALA A 12 -3.36 -6.89 16.94
N GLY A 13 -2.40 -5.99 17.16
CA GLY A 13 -1.02 -6.35 17.53
C GLY A 13 -0.36 -7.28 16.50
N ASP A 14 -0.83 -7.24 15.24
CA ASP A 14 -0.40 -8.14 14.18
C ASP A 14 0.54 -7.40 13.22
N SER A 15 1.64 -8.05 12.87
CA SER A 15 2.62 -7.46 11.98
C SER A 15 3.37 -8.51 11.20
N VAL A 16 3.70 -8.16 9.97
CA VAL A 16 4.57 -8.92 9.08
C VAL A 16 5.68 -7.98 8.65
N SER A 17 6.93 -8.38 8.90
CA SER A 17 8.11 -7.63 8.46
C SER A 17 8.31 -7.75 6.95
N SER A 18 8.80 -6.68 6.31
CA SER A 18 9.19 -6.68 4.89
C SER A 18 10.28 -7.72 4.58
N ALA A 19 11.14 -8.06 5.55
CA ALA A 19 12.17 -9.09 5.42
C ALA A 19 11.59 -10.52 5.32
N SER A 20 10.33 -10.71 5.71
CA SER A 20 9.62 -12.00 5.69
C SER A 20 8.23 -11.84 5.08
N ALA A 21 8.12 -10.98 4.06
CA ALA A 21 6.85 -10.64 3.42
C ALA A 21 6.13 -11.89 2.88
N LEU A 22 4.81 -11.95 3.07
CA LEU A 22 3.98 -13.10 2.74
C LEU A 22 3.49 -13.02 1.30
N GLU A 23 3.56 -14.12 0.55
CA GLU A 23 2.96 -14.18 -0.78
C GLU A 23 1.44 -14.33 -0.69
N VAL A 24 0.71 -13.39 -1.26
CA VAL A 24 -0.76 -13.34 -1.25
C VAL A 24 -1.30 -12.85 -2.59
N SER A 25 -2.53 -13.24 -2.92
CA SER A 25 -3.22 -12.73 -4.11
C SER A 25 -3.80 -11.32 -3.89
N SER A 26 -3.98 -10.54 -4.96
CA SER A 26 -4.68 -9.24 -4.87
C SER A 26 -6.07 -9.34 -4.25
N ARG A 27 -6.75 -10.48 -4.45
CA ARG A 27 -8.03 -10.78 -3.82
C ARG A 27 -7.90 -10.88 -2.29
N GLU A 28 -6.89 -11.58 -1.79
CA GLU A 28 -6.64 -11.70 -0.34
C GLU A 28 -6.24 -10.36 0.27
N ILE A 29 -5.44 -9.56 -0.43
CA ILE A 29 -5.13 -8.19 -0.02
C ILE A 29 -6.42 -7.40 0.20
N ARG A 30 -7.31 -7.42 -0.78
CA ARG A 30 -8.58 -6.68 -0.76
C ARG A 30 -9.56 -7.19 0.30
N GLU A 31 -9.74 -8.51 0.39
CA GLU A 31 -10.80 -9.11 1.20
C GLU A 31 -10.37 -9.33 2.66
N GLN A 32 -9.07 -9.48 2.94
CA GLN A 32 -8.57 -9.84 4.26
C GLN A 32 -7.68 -8.77 4.90
N LEU A 33 -6.87 -8.04 4.13
CA LEU A 33 -5.88 -7.10 4.68
C LEU A 33 -6.40 -5.66 4.70
N LEU A 34 -6.94 -5.18 3.57
CA LEU A 34 -7.43 -3.80 3.45
C LEU A 34 -8.49 -3.43 4.52
N PRO A 35 -9.48 -4.28 4.85
CA PRO A 35 -10.48 -3.95 5.88
C PRO A 35 -9.88 -3.79 7.28
N ARG A 36 -8.66 -4.29 7.52
CA ARG A 36 -7.95 -4.20 8.79
C ARG A 36 -7.21 -2.87 8.96
N LEU A 37 -6.99 -2.13 7.88
CA LEU A 37 -6.31 -0.83 7.85
C LEU A 37 -7.24 0.29 8.37
N GLN A 38 -7.31 0.45 9.69
CA GLN A 38 -8.30 1.29 10.37
C GLN A 38 -7.72 2.35 11.32
N HIS A 39 -6.52 2.12 11.86
CA HIS A 39 -5.82 3.02 12.78
C HIS A 39 -4.78 3.86 12.04
N GLU A 40 -4.48 5.06 12.56
CA GLU A 40 -3.52 5.99 11.95
C GLU A 40 -2.07 5.48 11.90
N ASP A 41 -1.73 4.54 12.77
CA ASP A 41 -0.43 3.84 12.76
C ASP A 41 -0.42 2.62 11.85
N ASP A 42 -1.56 2.20 11.31
CA ASP A 42 -1.63 1.03 10.47
C ASP A 42 -1.01 1.33 9.10
N TYR A 43 -0.26 0.35 8.59
CA TYR A 43 0.23 0.39 7.22
C TYR A 43 0.15 -0.98 6.56
N LEU A 44 0.00 -0.96 5.25
CA LEU A 44 0.08 -2.11 4.36
C LEU A 44 1.05 -1.79 3.23
N GLY A 45 2.13 -2.57 3.15
CA GLY A 45 3.07 -2.56 2.04
C GLY A 45 2.84 -3.74 1.11
N ILE A 46 2.80 -3.47 -0.18
CA ILE A 46 2.65 -4.45 -1.26
C ILE A 46 3.89 -4.36 -2.12
N ILE A 47 4.52 -5.49 -2.39
CA ILE A 47 5.74 -5.60 -3.19
C ILE A 47 5.40 -6.36 -4.48
N ASP A 48 5.71 -5.74 -5.62
CA ASP A 48 5.55 -6.36 -6.94
C ASP A 48 6.68 -7.35 -7.25
N ARG A 49 6.73 -7.84 -8.50
CA ARG A 49 7.76 -8.78 -8.97
C ARG A 49 9.11 -8.13 -9.31
N ALA A 50 9.15 -6.81 -9.41
CA ALA A 50 10.33 -6.02 -9.70
C ALA A 50 10.91 -5.37 -8.43
N GLU A 51 10.44 -5.80 -7.24
CA GLU A 51 10.81 -5.27 -5.93
C GLU A 51 10.38 -3.81 -5.68
N ASN A 52 9.44 -3.27 -6.46
CA ASN A 52 8.85 -1.97 -6.14
C ASN A 52 7.80 -2.13 -5.04
N THR A 53 7.76 -1.16 -4.13
CA THR A 53 6.84 -1.16 -3.00
C THR A 53 5.75 -0.10 -3.20
N LEU A 54 4.49 -0.51 -3.09
CA LEU A 54 3.33 0.36 -2.91
C LEU A 54 2.94 0.33 -1.44
N GLN A 55 2.91 1.48 -0.78
CA GLN A 55 2.50 1.61 0.62
C GLN A 55 1.14 2.27 0.71
N ILE A 56 0.32 1.78 1.63
CA ILE A 56 -1.01 2.31 1.95
C ILE A 56 -0.99 2.58 3.45
N LEU A 57 -1.13 3.84 3.83
CA LEU A 57 -1.19 4.28 5.22
C LEU A 57 -2.55 4.91 5.49
N ARG A 58 -3.08 4.70 6.70
CA ARG A 58 -4.28 5.42 7.13
C ARG A 58 -3.88 6.84 7.51
N GLU A 59 -4.61 7.83 7.02
CA GLU A 59 -4.33 9.21 7.41
C GLU A 59 -4.77 9.51 8.85
N PRO A 60 -3.91 10.15 9.66
CA PRO A 60 -4.27 10.63 10.99
C PRO A 60 -5.47 11.58 10.94
N GLY A 61 -6.46 11.34 11.80
CA GLY A 61 -7.66 12.19 11.88
C GLY A 61 -8.57 12.20 10.64
N SER A 62 -8.37 11.28 9.68
CA SER A 62 -9.11 11.22 8.41
C SER A 62 -9.62 9.82 8.10
N ILE A 63 -10.65 9.74 7.25
CA ILE A 63 -11.17 8.46 6.72
C ILE A 63 -10.46 8.04 5.42
N ARG A 64 -9.48 8.83 4.98
CA ARG A 64 -8.73 8.60 3.75
C ARG A 64 -7.44 7.83 4.04
N TYR A 65 -6.85 7.37 2.95
CA TYR A 65 -5.60 6.66 2.88
C TYR A 65 -4.60 7.47 2.09
N TRP A 66 -3.36 7.49 2.54
CA TRP A 66 -2.24 7.91 1.73
C TRP A 66 -1.68 6.68 1.02
N VAL A 67 -1.65 6.72 -0.31
CA VAL A 67 -1.06 5.65 -1.12
C VAL A 67 0.15 6.19 -1.82
N GLU A 68 1.29 5.51 -1.70
CA GLU A 68 2.55 6.00 -2.26
C GLU A 68 3.49 4.92 -2.79
N LEU A 69 4.32 5.34 -3.74
CA LEU A 69 5.50 4.64 -4.25
C LEU A 69 6.75 5.38 -3.73
N PRO A 70 7.45 4.84 -2.71
CA PRO A 70 8.69 5.43 -2.22
C PRO A 70 9.81 5.41 -3.27
N LEU A 71 10.62 6.47 -3.30
CA LEU A 71 11.86 6.57 -4.07
C LEU A 71 13.01 6.89 -3.11
N ASP A 72 13.58 5.84 -2.52
CA ASP A 72 14.64 5.96 -1.52
C ASP A 72 15.85 6.77 -2.02
N ALA A 73 16.25 6.55 -3.28
CA ALA A 73 17.38 7.25 -3.90
C ALA A 73 17.16 8.77 -3.99
N ALA A 74 15.90 9.22 -4.04
CA ALA A 74 15.51 10.62 -4.17
C ALA A 74 15.02 11.23 -2.86
N LYS A 75 14.89 10.45 -1.76
CA LYS A 75 14.21 10.84 -0.52
C LYS A 75 12.85 11.51 -0.82
N ALA A 76 12.05 10.79 -1.60
CA ALA A 76 10.77 11.26 -2.07
C ALA A 76 9.79 10.10 -2.22
N SER A 77 8.52 10.40 -2.44
CA SER A 77 7.52 9.43 -2.87
C SER A 77 6.65 10.02 -3.97
N TYR A 78 6.09 9.15 -4.81
CA TYR A 78 4.94 9.50 -5.65
C TYR A 78 3.70 9.01 -4.93
N GLY A 79 2.86 9.93 -4.45
CA GLY A 79 1.71 9.56 -3.62
C GLY A 79 0.44 10.34 -3.93
N ARG A 80 -0.70 9.80 -3.49
CA ARG A 80 -1.99 10.48 -3.56
C ARG A 80 -2.90 10.06 -2.42
N HIS A 81 -3.84 10.94 -2.08
CA HIS A 81 -4.91 10.64 -1.12
C HIS A 81 -6.03 9.87 -1.82
N MET A 82 -6.51 8.80 -1.19
CA MET A 82 -7.60 7.97 -1.69
C MET A 82 -8.62 7.68 -0.59
N ASN A 83 -9.88 7.51 -0.94
CA ASN A 83 -10.88 6.90 -0.05
C ASN A 83 -10.83 5.36 -0.15
N PHE A 84 -11.61 4.67 0.69
CA PHE A 84 -11.63 3.21 0.72
C PHE A 84 -11.99 2.57 -0.65
N GLU A 85 -13.02 3.09 -1.33
CA GLU A 85 -13.47 2.56 -2.62
C GLU A 85 -12.40 2.72 -3.71
N GLU A 86 -11.68 3.85 -3.70
CA GLU A 86 -10.56 4.10 -4.62
C GLU A 86 -9.39 3.14 -4.37
N VAL A 87 -9.09 2.83 -3.10
CA VAL A 87 -8.05 1.85 -2.74
C VAL A 87 -8.48 0.43 -3.09
N ASP A 88 -9.73 0.06 -2.81
CA ASP A 88 -10.29 -1.26 -3.18
C ASP A 88 -10.21 -1.49 -4.69
N GLN A 89 -10.61 -0.48 -5.47
CA GLN A 89 -10.54 -0.50 -6.93
C GLN A 89 -9.10 -0.57 -7.42
N LEU A 90 -8.17 0.18 -6.82
CA LEU A 90 -6.74 0.06 -7.13
C LEU A 90 -6.23 -1.36 -6.88
N ILE A 91 -6.55 -1.95 -5.72
CA ILE A 91 -6.12 -3.33 -5.37
C ILE A 91 -6.67 -4.35 -6.37
N ARG A 92 -7.92 -4.16 -6.81
CA ARG A 92 -8.57 -5.00 -7.82
C ARG A 92 -7.85 -4.96 -9.17
N GLU A 93 -7.31 -3.81 -9.53
CA GLU A 93 -6.65 -3.53 -10.82
C GLU A 93 -5.13 -3.41 -10.71
N LEU A 94 -4.53 -3.94 -9.63
CA LEU A 94 -3.09 -3.82 -9.39
C LEU A 94 -2.31 -4.29 -10.62
N PRO A 95 -1.39 -3.45 -11.13
CA PRO A 95 -0.55 -3.86 -12.24
C PRO A 95 0.45 -4.91 -11.78
N SER A 96 1.10 -5.56 -12.75
CA SER A 96 2.14 -6.55 -12.46
C SER A 96 3.43 -5.96 -11.92
N VAL A 97 3.67 -4.70 -12.27
CA VAL A 97 4.82 -3.88 -11.88
C VAL A 97 4.28 -2.50 -11.53
N PHE A 98 4.69 -1.97 -10.38
CA PHE A 98 4.31 -0.66 -9.90
C PHE A 98 5.21 0.40 -10.50
N ASP A 99 4.59 1.38 -11.12
CA ASP A 99 5.24 2.56 -11.67
C ASP A 99 4.24 3.72 -11.63
N ARG A 100 4.74 4.96 -11.67
CA ARG A 100 3.91 6.16 -11.66
C ARG A 100 2.91 6.18 -12.82
N ASP A 101 3.30 5.64 -13.98
CA ASP A 101 2.47 5.67 -15.18
C ASP A 101 1.40 4.55 -15.11
N ALA A 102 1.62 3.52 -14.28
CA ALA A 102 0.68 2.43 -14.05
C ALA A 102 -0.33 2.73 -12.93
N ILE A 103 -0.04 3.68 -12.04
CA ILE A 103 -0.92 4.13 -10.96
C ILE A 103 -1.23 5.61 -11.18
N PRO A 104 -2.33 5.96 -11.88
CA PRO A 104 -2.58 7.32 -12.33
C PRO A 104 -2.74 8.31 -11.16
N GLY A 105 -2.35 9.56 -11.35
CA GLY A 105 -2.61 10.63 -10.38
C GLY A 105 -1.74 10.62 -9.13
N LEU A 106 -0.64 9.86 -9.11
CA LEU A 106 0.39 10.03 -8.09
C LEU A 106 1.15 11.33 -8.30
N GLU A 107 1.37 12.07 -7.22
CA GLU A 107 2.09 13.35 -7.21
C GLU A 107 3.44 13.19 -6.50
N TYR A 108 4.49 13.84 -7.04
CA TYR A 108 5.80 13.83 -6.41
C TYR A 108 5.78 14.63 -5.10
N ARG A 109 6.23 14.01 -4.01
CA ARG A 109 6.43 14.67 -2.72
C ARG A 109 7.81 14.34 -2.14
N PRO A 110 8.69 15.33 -1.96
CA PRO A 110 9.96 15.13 -1.24
C PRO A 110 9.71 15.02 0.27
N TRP A 111 10.57 14.29 0.98
CA TRP A 111 10.55 14.14 2.44
C TRP A 111 11.94 14.15 3.07
#